data_AF-A0A382WGF8-F1
#
_entry.id   AF-A0A382WGF8-F1
#
_cell.length_a   1.000
_cell.length_b   1.000
_cell.length_c   1.000
_cell.angle_alpha   90.00
_cell.angle_beta   90.00
_cell.angle_gamma   90.00
#
_symmetry.space_group_name_H-M   'P 1'
#
loop_
_entity.id
_entity.type
_entity.pdbx_description
1 polymer ?
#
loop_
_entity_poly.entity_id
_entity_poly.type
_entity_poly.pdbx_seq_one_letter_code
_entity_poly.pdbx_strand_id
1 'polypeptide(L)'
;MGMFKNSTKETKEFEKIILEIEKERDTISWAHTTIQSCLWNLENPKVERWVIDWCVRDLRENLNKKEEANAKLQYLKYTKLRQQMFMLNMTTNPDKFLDDLDELKKQKGINNLWKEEQYKEWREDIKKHPEKVGKLHITEDSFTFEFNDKNNKN
;
A
#
# COMPACT_ATOMS: atom_id res chain seq x y z
N MET A 1 8.23 1.18 12.49
CA MET A 1 8.03 0.99 13.96
C MET A 1 8.45 -0.44 14.22
N GLY A 2 9.69 -0.68 14.66
CA GLY A 2 10.21 -2.06 14.74
C GLY A 2 9.28 -2.95 15.56
N MET A 3 8.58 -3.88 14.90
CA MET A 3 7.69 -4.84 15.53
C MET A 3 8.43 -5.65 16.61
N PHE A 4 9.76 -5.73 16.51
CA PHE A 4 10.65 -6.31 17.52
C PHE A 4 11.64 -5.27 18.07
N LYS A 5 11.39 -4.76 19.28
CA LYS A 5 12.27 -3.78 19.96
C LYS A 5 13.68 -4.32 20.27
N ASN A 6 13.89 -5.65 20.23
CA ASN A 6 15.17 -6.33 20.44
C ASN A 6 15.44 -7.31 19.30
N SER A 7 15.64 -6.80 18.09
CA SER A 7 15.66 -7.63 16.88
C SER A 7 17.02 -8.30 16.64
N THR A 8 17.06 -9.63 16.55
CA THR A 8 18.13 -10.35 15.83
C THR A 8 18.03 -10.11 14.33
N LYS A 9 19.07 -10.45 13.55
CA LYS A 9 19.04 -10.33 12.09
C LYS A 9 17.83 -11.06 11.48
N GLU A 10 17.47 -12.22 12.01
CA GLU A 10 16.32 -13.00 11.55
C GLU A 10 14.99 -12.28 11.79
N THR A 11 14.79 -11.65 12.95
CA THR A 11 13.53 -10.94 13.26
C THR A 11 13.31 -9.68 12.42
N LYS A 12 14.39 -9.00 11.98
CA LYS A 12 14.28 -7.87 11.04
C LYS A 12 13.88 -8.33 9.63
N GLU A 13 14.46 -9.44 9.18
CA GLU A 13 14.13 -10.02 7.87
C GLU A 13 12.68 -10.52 7.85
N PHE A 14 12.24 -11.14 8.96
CA PHE A 14 10.85 -11.53 9.15
C PHE A 14 9.89 -10.34 9.06
N GLU A 15 10.16 -9.25 9.80
CA GLU A 15 9.36 -8.01 9.75
C GLU A 15 9.30 -7.44 8.32
N LYS A 16 10.43 -7.39 7.62
CA LYS A 16 10.50 -6.92 6.24
C LYS A 16 9.61 -7.75 5.30
N ILE A 17 9.64 -9.08 5.43
CA ILE A 17 8.79 -9.98 4.63
C ILE A 17 7.30 -9.71 4.90
N ILE A 18 6.91 -9.46 6.16
CA ILE A 18 5.53 -9.11 6.49
C ILE A 18 5.12 -7.78 5.84
N LEU A 19 5.98 -6.77 5.88
CA LEU A 19 5.71 -5.49 5.23
C LEU A 19 5.61 -5.60 3.70
N GLU A 20 6.47 -6.41 3.09
CA GLU A 20 6.39 -6.70 1.65
C GLU A 20 5.09 -7.43 1.29
N ILE A 21 4.66 -8.41 2.09
CA ILE A 21 3.36 -9.08 1.92
C ILE A 21 2.20 -8.07 2.00
N GLU A 22 2.22 -7.17 2.99
CA GLU A 22 1.19 -6.15 3.18
C GLU A 22 1.16 -5.15 2.01
N LYS A 23 2.32 -4.80 1.46
CA LYS A 23 2.43 -3.95 0.26
C LYS A 23 1.85 -4.62 -0.98
N GLU A 24 2.18 -5.89 -1.23
CA GLU A 24 1.64 -6.61 -2.39
C GLU A 24 0.12 -6.81 -2.26
N ARG A 25 -0.37 -7.11 -1.05
CA ARG A 25 -1.82 -7.15 -0.74
C ARG A 25 -2.50 -5.81 -1.04
N ASP A 26 -1.90 -4.69 -0.64
CA ASP A 26 -2.42 -3.36 -0.95
C ASP A 26 -2.45 -3.08 -2.45
N THR A 27 -1.38 -3.44 -3.16
CA THR A 27 -1.26 -3.30 -4.61
C THR A 27 -2.34 -4.09 -5.35
N ILE A 28 -2.60 -5.33 -4.92
CA ILE A 28 -3.69 -6.16 -5.46
C ILE A 28 -5.04 -5.51 -5.23
N SER A 29 -5.30 -5.02 -4.00
CA SER A 29 -6.56 -4.36 -3.64
C SER A 29 -6.79 -3.09 -4.46
N TRP A 30 -5.76 -2.26 -4.61
CA TRP A 30 -5.83 -1.02 -5.38
C TRP A 30 -6.06 -1.29 -6.86
N ALA A 31 -5.26 -2.18 -7.46
CA ALA A 31 -5.44 -2.58 -8.86
C ALA A 31 -6.84 -3.17 -9.11
N HIS A 32 -7.36 -3.98 -8.19
CA HIS A 32 -8.72 -4.50 -8.30
C HIS A 32 -9.78 -3.40 -8.27
N THR A 33 -9.65 -2.42 -7.38
CA THR A 33 -10.57 -1.28 -7.29
C THR A 33 -10.57 -0.46 -8.59
N THR A 34 -9.37 -0.18 -9.12
CA THR A 34 -9.22 0.53 -10.40
C THR A 34 -9.84 -0.25 -11.57
N ILE A 35 -9.64 -1.57 -11.62
CA ILE A 35 -10.28 -2.43 -12.62
C ILE A 35 -11.81 -2.35 -12.53
N GLN A 36 -12.39 -2.46 -11.33
CA GLN A 36 -13.83 -2.36 -11.14
C GLN A 36 -14.39 -1.00 -11.56
N SER A 37 -13.67 0.09 -11.25
CA SER A 37 -14.04 1.44 -11.70
C SER A 37 -14.04 1.56 -13.22
N CYS A 38 -13.02 1.02 -13.89
CA CYS A 38 -12.98 0.99 -15.35
C CYS A 38 -14.14 0.17 -15.95
N LEU A 39 -14.44 -1.00 -15.38
CA LEU A 39 -15.56 -1.83 -15.84
C LEU A 39 -16.89 -1.10 -15.68
N TRP A 40 -17.14 -0.46 -14.54
CA TRP A 40 -18.35 0.35 -14.32
C TRP A 40 -18.52 1.45 -15.36
N ASN A 41 -17.44 2.14 -15.72
CA ASN A 41 -17.48 3.18 -16.76
C ASN A 41 -17.78 2.59 -18.15
N LEU A 42 -17.23 1.41 -18.46
CA LEU A 42 -17.45 0.72 -19.73
C LEU A 42 -18.84 0.10 -19.85
N GLU A 43 -19.51 -0.19 -18.74
CA GLU A 43 -20.90 -0.65 -18.71
C GLU A 43 -21.90 0.44 -19.12
N ASN A 44 -21.50 1.73 -19.09
CA ASN A 44 -22.35 2.82 -19.55
C ASN A 44 -22.47 2.80 -21.09
N PRO A 45 -23.66 2.58 -21.68
CA PRO A 45 -23.84 2.48 -23.13
C PRO A 45 -23.59 3.80 -23.87
N LYS A 46 -23.50 4.93 -23.15
CA LYS A 46 -23.22 6.26 -23.70
C LYS A 46 -21.81 6.75 -23.40
N VAL A 47 -20.91 5.86 -22.96
CA VAL A 47 -19.53 6.22 -22.62
C VAL A 47 -18.79 6.77 -23.85
N GLU A 48 -18.05 7.86 -23.65
CA GLU A 48 -17.31 8.51 -24.73
C GLU A 48 -16.09 7.68 -25.14
N ARG A 49 -15.68 7.79 -26.41
CA ARG A 49 -14.59 6.96 -26.96
C ARG A 49 -13.26 7.15 -26.23
N TRP A 50 -12.93 8.37 -25.82
CA TRP A 50 -11.69 8.63 -25.08
C TRP A 50 -11.69 7.97 -23.69
N VAL A 51 -12.86 7.86 -23.04
CA VAL A 51 -13.01 7.15 -21.76
C VAL A 51 -12.80 5.66 -21.98
N ILE A 52 -13.33 5.11 -23.08
CA ILE A 52 -13.09 3.71 -23.46
C ILE A 52 -11.59 3.46 -23.64
N ASP A 53 -10.91 4.27 -24.46
CA ASP A 53 -9.48 4.07 -24.75
C ASP A 53 -8.62 4.23 -23.48
N TRP A 54 -8.97 5.16 -22.59
CA TRP A 54 -8.35 5.32 -21.27
C TRP A 54 -8.57 4.08 -20.39
N CYS A 55 -9.82 3.62 -20.25
CA CYS A 55 -10.17 2.45 -19.45
C CYS A 55 -9.47 1.18 -19.96
N VAL A 56 -9.39 0.98 -21.27
CA VAL A 56 -8.71 -0.20 -21.86
C VAL A 56 -7.22 -0.21 -21.51
N ARG A 57 -6.54 0.94 -21.59
CA ARG A 57 -5.13 1.05 -21.20
C ARG A 57 -4.95 0.78 -19.71
N ASP A 58 -5.78 1.41 -18.88
CA ASP A 58 -5.67 1.30 -17.43
C ASP A 58 -6.03 -0.12 -16.94
N LEU A 59 -7.02 -0.77 -17.55
CA LEU A 59 -7.35 -2.18 -17.31
C LEU A 59 -6.15 -3.09 -17.59
N ARG A 60 -5.49 -2.92 -18.74
CA ARG A 60 -4.32 -3.73 -19.11
C ARG A 60 -3.20 -3.57 -18.08
N GLU A 61 -2.88 -2.34 -17.73
CA GLU A 61 -1.81 -2.05 -16.77
C GLU A 61 -2.14 -2.61 -15.38
N ASN A 62 -3.36 -2.43 -14.89
CA ASN A 62 -3.75 -2.89 -13.56
C ASN A 62 -3.95 -4.41 -13.50
N LEU A 63 -4.36 -5.06 -14.59
CA LEU A 63 -4.38 -6.53 -14.66
C LEU A 63 -2.95 -7.10 -14.55
N ASN A 64 -2.00 -6.55 -15.30
CA ASN A 64 -0.60 -6.96 -15.22
C ASN A 64 -0.03 -6.73 -13.81
N LYS A 65 -0.25 -5.54 -13.23
CA LYS A 65 0.17 -5.23 -11.85
C LYS A 65 -0.40 -6.22 -10.85
N LYS A 66 -1.69 -6.56 -10.99
CA LYS A 66 -2.36 -7.53 -10.11
C LYS A 66 -1.77 -8.93 -10.25
N GLU A 67 -1.47 -9.37 -11.47
CA GLU A 67 -0.85 -10.67 -11.72
C GLU A 67 0.57 -10.75 -11.14
N GLU A 68 1.40 -9.74 -11.40
CA GLU A 68 2.75 -9.65 -10.83
C GLU A 68 2.74 -9.62 -9.30
N ALA A 69 1.85 -8.82 -8.71
CA ALA A 69 1.71 -8.72 -7.26
C ALA A 69 1.22 -10.04 -6.64
N ASN A 70 0.30 -10.74 -7.30
CA ASN A 70 -0.12 -12.08 -6.88
C ASN A 70 1.05 -13.08 -6.93
N ALA A 71 1.84 -13.09 -8.00
CA ALA A 71 2.99 -13.99 -8.12
C ALA A 71 4.03 -13.71 -7.02
N LYS A 72 4.33 -12.44 -6.75
CA LYS A 72 5.21 -12.03 -5.64
C LYS A 72 4.65 -12.42 -4.28
N LEU A 73 3.35 -12.22 -4.05
CA LEU A 73 2.69 -12.60 -2.81
C LEU A 73 2.80 -14.12 -2.55
N GLN A 74 2.61 -14.95 -3.57
CA GLN A 74 2.77 -16.40 -3.47
C GLN A 74 4.22 -16.78 -3.11
N TYR A 75 5.20 -16.16 -3.77
CA TYR A 75 6.62 -16.38 -3.47
C TYR A 75 6.98 -15.95 -2.04
N LEU A 76 6.53 -14.77 -1.61
CA LEU A 76 6.79 -14.26 -0.27
C LEU A 76 6.16 -15.18 0.80
N LYS A 77 4.91 -15.60 0.61
CA LYS A 77 4.17 -16.44 1.57
C LYS A 77 4.77 -17.85 1.69
N TYR A 78 4.95 -18.54 0.58
CA TYR A 78 5.28 -19.97 0.61
C TYR A 78 6.78 -20.27 0.57
N THR A 79 7.62 -19.30 0.19
CA THR A 79 9.07 -19.45 0.20
C THR A 79 9.70 -18.67 1.35
N LYS A 80 9.60 -17.34 1.32
CA LYS A 80 10.35 -16.46 2.23
C LYS A 80 9.82 -16.53 3.67
N LEU A 81 8.52 -16.32 3.85
CA LEU A 81 7.87 -16.34 5.15
C LEU A 81 8.00 -17.73 5.78
N ARG A 82 7.69 -18.78 5.03
CA ARG A 82 7.86 -20.18 5.49
C ARG A 82 9.28 -20.47 5.96
N GLN A 83 10.30 -20.06 5.22
CA GLN A 83 11.70 -20.27 5.59
C GLN A 83 12.05 -19.53 6.89
N GLN A 84 11.63 -18.27 7.03
CA GLN A 84 11.90 -17.51 8.26
C GLN A 84 11.14 -18.06 9.46
N MET A 85 9.89 -18.48 9.29
CA MET A 85 9.12 -19.15 10.35
C MET A 85 9.81 -20.42 10.84
N PHE A 86 10.38 -21.22 9.93
CA PHE A 86 11.17 -22.39 10.27
C PHE A 86 12.43 -22.02 11.07
N MET A 87 13.17 -20.99 10.64
CA MET A 87 14.36 -20.51 11.36
C MET A 87 14.02 -19.98 12.77
N LEU A 88 12.83 -19.40 12.94
CA LEU A 88 12.33 -18.90 14.22
C LEU A 88 11.63 -19.99 15.07
N ASN A 89 11.71 -21.27 14.65
CA ASN A 89 11.06 -22.41 15.31
C ASN A 89 9.54 -22.23 15.54
N MET A 90 8.87 -21.52 14.63
CA MET A 90 7.42 -21.36 14.68
C MET A 90 6.73 -22.64 14.20
N THR A 91 5.78 -23.14 14.98
CA THR A 91 5.07 -24.39 14.68
C THR A 91 3.83 -24.23 13.81
N THR A 92 3.42 -22.98 13.54
CA THR A 92 2.27 -22.66 12.70
C THR A 92 2.65 -22.59 11.21
N ASN A 93 1.64 -22.58 10.32
CA ASN A 93 1.86 -22.40 8.88
C ASN A 93 1.71 -20.91 8.46
N PRO A 94 2.26 -20.50 7.30
CA PRO A 94 2.20 -19.11 6.86
C PRO A 94 0.80 -18.53 6.74
N ASP A 95 -0.16 -19.33 6.28
CA ASP A 95 -1.56 -18.93 6.10
C ASP A 95 -2.19 -18.53 7.43
N LYS A 96 -2.14 -19.45 8.39
CA LYS A 96 -2.67 -19.25 9.74
C LYS A 96 -1.97 -18.09 10.44
N PHE A 97 -0.65 -17.95 10.29
CA PHE A 97 0.06 -16.80 10.85
C PHE A 97 -0.46 -15.47 10.30
N LEU A 98 -0.69 -15.38 8.99
CA LEU A 98 -1.20 -14.16 8.37
C LEU A 98 -2.66 -13.89 8.76
N ASP A 99 -3.48 -14.93 8.93
CA ASP A 99 -4.85 -14.80 9.43
C ASP A 99 -4.87 -14.28 10.87
N ASP A 100 -4.06 -14.86 11.76
CA ASP A 100 -3.90 -14.40 13.15
C ASP A 100 -3.40 -12.94 13.19
N LEU A 101 -2.47 -12.57 12.29
CA LEU A 101 -1.99 -11.20 12.14
C LEU A 101 -3.11 -10.26 11.68
N ASP A 102 -3.95 -10.68 10.74
CA ASP A 102 -5.10 -9.91 10.25
C ASP A 102 -6.14 -9.68 11.35
N GLU A 103 -6.40 -10.67 12.21
CA GLU A 103 -7.26 -10.51 13.40
C GLU A 103 -6.69 -9.52 14.41
N LEU A 104 -5.40 -9.64 14.73
CA LEU A 104 -4.71 -8.72 15.64
C LEU A 104 -4.70 -7.28 15.11
N LYS A 105 -4.52 -7.10 13.80
CA LYS A 105 -4.61 -5.80 13.13
C LYS A 105 -6.00 -5.19 13.26
N LYS A 106 -7.06 -5.97 13.01
CA LYS A 106 -8.46 -5.54 13.19
C LYS A 106 -8.75 -5.09 14.62
N GLN A 107 -8.31 -5.84 15.62
CA GLN A 107 -8.47 -5.46 17.04
C GLN A 107 -7.80 -4.12 17.37
N LYS A 108 -6.71 -3.78 16.68
CA LYS A 108 -5.98 -2.52 16.84
C LYS A 108 -6.47 -1.40 15.92
N GLY A 109 -7.50 -1.64 15.10
CA GLY A 109 -7.99 -0.68 14.11
C GLY A 109 -6.99 -0.42 12.97
N ILE A 110 -6.01 -1.30 12.77
CA ILE A 110 -5.01 -1.18 11.70
C ILE A 110 -5.52 -1.98 10.50
N ASN A 111 -5.62 -1.35 9.34
CA ASN A 111 -6.00 -2.04 8.11
C ASN A 111 -4.78 -2.64 7.38
N ASN A 112 -3.69 -1.89 7.25
CA ASN A 112 -2.50 -2.31 6.53
C ASN A 112 -1.22 -1.77 7.20
N LEU A 113 -0.30 -2.67 7.57
CA LEU A 113 0.91 -2.29 8.32
C LEU A 113 1.88 -1.46 7.47
N TRP A 114 1.98 -1.78 6.17
CA TRP A 114 2.84 -1.04 5.25
C TRP A 114 2.37 0.41 5.09
N LYS A 115 1.06 0.65 4.95
CA LYS A 115 0.50 2.00 4.91
C LYS A 115 0.76 2.80 6.18
N GLU A 116 0.62 2.17 7.35
CA GLU A 116 0.94 2.80 8.64
C GLU A 116 2.42 3.19 8.74
N GLU A 117 3.31 2.38 8.18
CA GLU A 117 4.74 2.70 8.14
C GLU A 117 5.06 3.82 7.14
N GLN A 118 4.50 3.77 5.92
CA GLN A 118 4.64 4.84 4.94
C GLN A 118 4.10 6.17 5.47
N TYR A 119 2.98 6.16 6.19
CA TYR A 119 2.43 7.37 6.78
C TYR A 119 3.29 7.92 7.93
N LYS A 120 4.03 7.07 8.65
CA LYS A 120 5.04 7.52 9.62
C LYS A 120 6.23 8.14 8.91
N GLU A 121 6.77 7.49 7.89
CA GLU A 121 7.87 8.02 7.07
C GLU A 121 7.48 9.37 6.45
N TRP A 122 6.29 9.49 5.87
CA TRP A 122 5.75 10.73 5.34
C TRP A 122 5.58 11.81 6.40
N ARG A 123 5.06 11.48 7.60
CA ARG A 123 4.95 12.45 8.71
C ARG A 123 6.32 12.90 9.21
N GLU A 124 7.30 12.01 9.26
CA GLU A 124 8.67 12.35 9.63
C GLU A 124 9.34 13.21 8.55
N ASP A 125 9.12 12.90 7.27
CA ASP A 125 9.59 13.70 6.14
C ASP A 125 8.97 15.10 6.18
N ILE A 126 7.67 15.24 6.45
CA ILE A 126 7.00 16.54 6.63
C ILE A 126 7.55 17.32 7.82
N LYS A 127 7.84 16.65 8.93
CA LYS A 127 8.46 17.32 10.08
C LYS A 127 9.84 17.89 9.73
N LYS A 128 10.60 17.19 8.88
CA LYS A 128 11.92 17.61 8.40
C LYS A 128 11.83 18.63 7.25
N HIS A 129 10.78 18.52 6.44
CA HIS A 129 10.54 19.26 5.20
C HIS A 129 9.11 19.85 5.17
N PRO A 130 8.80 20.80 6.08
CA PRO A 130 7.47 21.41 6.14
C PRO A 130 7.09 22.19 4.87
N GLU A 131 8.07 22.48 4.00
CA GLU A 131 7.89 23.09 2.69
C GLU A 131 7.15 22.19 1.68
N LYS A 132 7.20 20.86 1.85
CA LYS A 132 6.54 19.90 0.96
C LYS A 132 5.02 19.82 1.17
N VAL A 133 4.50 20.42 2.23
CA VAL A 133 3.06 20.41 2.54
C VAL A 133 2.38 21.59 1.86
N GLY A 134 1.47 21.31 0.94
CA GLY A 134 0.60 22.33 0.37
C GLY A 134 -0.60 22.64 1.27
N LYS A 135 -0.96 23.93 1.37
CA LYS A 135 -2.22 24.39 1.95
C LYS A 135 -3.27 24.48 0.84
N LEU A 136 -4.36 23.75 1.04
CA LEU A 136 -5.57 23.86 0.22
C LEU A 136 -6.44 24.97 0.82
N HIS A 137 -6.65 26.04 0.07
CA HIS A 137 -7.63 27.08 0.39
C HIS A 137 -8.90 26.83 -0.41
N ILE A 138 -10.02 26.76 0.30
CA ILE A 138 -11.35 26.54 -0.26
C ILE A 138 -12.18 27.77 0.08
N THR A 139 -12.72 28.43 -0.94
CA THR A 139 -13.68 29.53 -0.83
C THR A 139 -14.97 29.14 -1.56
N GLU A 140 -16.07 29.88 -1.36
CA GLU A 140 -17.36 29.58 -2.01
C GLU A 140 -17.25 29.52 -3.55
N ASP A 141 -16.33 30.29 -4.15
CA ASP A 141 -16.19 30.42 -5.60
C ASP A 141 -14.88 29.84 -6.18
N SER A 142 -13.95 29.32 -5.36
CA SER A 142 -12.67 28.81 -5.87
C SER A 142 -11.91 27.85 -4.95
N PHE A 143 -11.06 27.02 -5.57
CA PHE A 143 -10.10 26.12 -4.93
C PHE A 143 -8.67 26.50 -5.35
N THR A 144 -7.80 26.85 -4.40
CA THR A 144 -6.38 27.12 -4.66
C THR A 144 -5.49 26.27 -3.78
N PHE A 145 -4.38 25.77 -4.33
CA PHE A 145 -3.42 24.91 -3.64
C PHE A 145 -2.04 25.56 -3.66
N GLU A 146 -1.50 25.89 -2.49
CA GLU A 146 -0.22 26.60 -2.35
C GLU A 146 0.78 25.72 -1.60
N PHE A 147 1.94 25.45 -2.19
CA PHE A 147 3.05 24.83 -1.46
C PHE A 147 3.67 25.83 -0.49
N ASN A 148 4.15 25.34 0.64
CA ASN A 148 4.71 26.17 1.70
C ASN A 148 6.17 26.53 1.35
N ASP A 149 6.38 27.31 0.30
CA ASP A 149 7.72 27.69 -0.15
C ASP A 149 8.40 28.57 0.92
N LYS A 150 9.34 27.99 1.66
CA LYS A 150 10.22 28.70 2.62
C LYS A 150 11.31 29.55 1.96
N ASN A 151 11.22 29.82 0.65
CA ASN A 151 12.15 30.68 -0.07
C ASN A 151 11.48 31.95 -0.59
N ASN A 152 10.90 32.73 0.32
CA ASN A 152 10.89 34.18 0.17
C ASN A 152 11.87 34.77 1.19
N LYS A 153 13.17 34.70 0.87
CA LYS A 153 14.14 35.66 1.39
C LYS A 153 14.40 36.65 0.26
N ASN A 154 14.03 37.90 0.57
CA ASN A 154 14.25 39.14 -0.19
C ASN A 154 15.59 39.20 -0.93
#